data_AF-A0A963SKJ5-F1
#
_entry.id   AF-A0A963SKJ5-F1
#
_cell.length_a   1.000
_cell.length_b   1.000
_cell.length_c   1.000
_cell.angle_alpha   90.00
_cell.angle_beta   90.00
_cell.angle_gamma   90.00
#
_symmetry.space_group_name_H-M   'P 1'
#
loop_
_entity.id
_entity.type
_entity.pdbx_description
1 polymer ?
#
loop_
_entity_poly.entity_id
_entity_poly.type
_entity_poly.pdbx_seq_one_letter_code
_entity_poly.pdbx_strand_id
1 'polypeptide(L)' 'ASFASKGGWSAPKLVILRFDPDSRSATALRRADPDWATQMAASSRRDMVTHHPIPSEGGSQAQ' A
#
# COMPACT_ATOMS: atom_id res chain seq x y z
N ALA A 1 1.00 17.05 -19.71
CA ALA A 1 2.03 17.12 -18.65
C ALA A 1 3.39 16.90 -19.29
N SER A 2 4.40 17.73 -18.97
CA SER A 2 5.78 17.56 -19.43
C SER A 2 6.69 17.23 -18.24
N PHE A 3 7.59 16.27 -18.42
CA PHE A 3 8.63 15.94 -17.44
C PHE A 3 9.93 16.62 -17.89
N ALA A 4 10.49 17.52 -17.08
CA ALA A 4 11.78 18.12 -17.34
C ALA A 4 12.90 17.28 -16.68
N SER A 5 13.85 16.78 -17.48
CA SER A 5 15.02 16.06 -16.96
C SER A 5 16.08 17.05 -16.48
N LYS A 6 16.18 17.27 -15.17
CA LYS A 6 17.30 18.03 -14.59
C LYS A 6 18.51 17.10 -14.45
N GLY A 7 19.47 17.23 -15.37
CA GLY A 7 20.80 16.62 -15.32
C GLY A 7 20.87 15.17 -15.79
N GLY A 8 21.27 14.90 -17.03
CA GLY A 8 21.78 13.59 -17.50
C GLY A 8 20.85 12.37 -17.51
N TRP A 9 19.73 12.38 -16.78
CA TRP A 9 18.78 11.26 -16.74
C TRP A 9 17.77 11.35 -17.88
N SER A 10 17.55 10.26 -18.60
CA SER A 10 16.44 10.17 -19.54
C SER A 10 15.10 10.23 -18.81
N ALA A 11 14.08 10.80 -19.45
CA ALA A 11 12.72 10.72 -18.94
C ALA A 11 12.28 9.24 -18.75
N PRO A 12 11.46 8.95 -17.73
CA PRO A 12 10.94 7.59 -17.54
C PRO A 12 10.17 7.14 -18.78
N LYS A 13 10.49 5.94 -19.29
CA LYS A 13 9.81 5.35 -20.44
C LYS A 13 8.54 4.65 -19.97
N LEU A 14 7.39 5.05 -20.49
CA LEU A 14 6.14 4.32 -20.30
C LEU A 14 6.11 3.10 -21.23
N VAL A 15 5.88 1.92 -20.67
CA VAL A 15 5.65 0.69 -21.42
C VAL A 15 4.29 0.14 -21.00
N ILE A 16 3.37 0.01 -21.95
CA ILE A 16 2.08 -0.64 -21.71
C ILE A 16 2.28 -2.13 -21.93
N LEU A 17 2.26 -2.89 -20.85
CA LEU A 17 2.27 -4.35 -20.90
C LEU A 17 0.83 -4.86 -20.90
N ARG A 18 0.52 -5.80 -21.80
CA ARG A 18 -0.80 -6.43 -21.87
C ARG A 18 -0.73 -7.79 -21.20
N PHE A 19 -1.34 -7.88 -20.03
CA PHE A 19 -1.50 -9.12 -19.28
C PHE A 19 -2.97 -9.52 -19.31
N ASP A 20 -3.23 -10.82 -19.39
CA ASP A 20 -4.55 -11.31 -19.04
C ASP A 20 -4.81 -10.98 -17.56
N PRO A 21 -5.99 -10.46 -17.20
CA PRO A 21 -6.27 -10.11 -15.83
C PRO A 21 -6.24 -11.36 -14.95
N ASP A 22 -5.29 -11.42 -14.02
CA ASP A 22 -5.24 -12.49 -13.01
C ASP A 22 -6.48 -12.39 -12.12
N SER A 23 -7.32 -13.42 -12.17
CA SER A 23 -8.55 -13.53 -11.37
C SER A 23 -8.27 -13.60 -9.87
N ARG A 24 -7.04 -13.94 -9.47
CA ARG A 24 -6.57 -13.93 -8.08
C ARG A 24 -5.75 -12.70 -7.72
N SER A 25 -5.69 -11.69 -8.61
CA SER A 25 -4.99 -10.44 -8.31
C SER A 25 -5.59 -9.78 -7.07
N ALA A 26 -4.73 -9.10 -6.31
CA ALA A 26 -5.16 -8.39 -5.12
C ALA A 26 -6.24 -7.32 -5.46
N THR A 27 -6.20 -6.71 -6.65
CA THR A 27 -7.23 -5.77 -7.08
C THR A 27 -8.58 -6.45 -7.34
N ALA A 28 -8.59 -7.62 -7.99
CA ALA A 28 -9.82 -8.38 -8.21
C ALA A 28 -10.45 -8.79 -6.87
N LEU A 29 -9.64 -9.29 -5.94
CA LEU A 29 -10.08 -9.67 -4.59
C LEU A 29 -10.68 -8.49 -3.81
N ARG A 30 -10.00 -7.33 -3.80
CA ARG A 30 -10.50 -6.11 -3.13
C ARG A 30 -11.76 -5.52 -3.79
N ARG A 31 -11.97 -5.74 -5.09
CA ARG A 31 -13.20 -5.31 -5.77
C ARG A 31 -14.37 -6.23 -5.42
N ALA A 32 -14.11 -7.54 -5.29
CA ALA A 32 -15.13 -8.53 -4.95
C ALA A 32 -15.60 -8.38 -3.49
N ASP A 33 -14.71 -7.98 -2.59
CA ASP A 33 -15.01 -7.67 -1.19
C ASP A 33 -14.38 -6.32 -0.82
N PRO A 34 -15.13 -5.21 -0.93
CA PRO A 34 -14.62 -3.87 -0.58
C PRO A 34 -14.25 -3.73 0.90
N ASP A 35 -14.92 -4.47 1.78
CA ASP A 35 -14.75 -4.40 3.23
C ASP A 35 -13.77 -5.45 3.76
N TRP A 36 -13.06 -6.16 2.89
CA TRP A 36 -12.05 -7.19 3.23
C TRP A 36 -11.08 -6.74 4.34
N ALA A 37 -10.72 -5.46 4.34
CA ALA A 37 -9.79 -4.88 5.30
C ALA A 37 -10.35 -4.84 6.73
N THR A 38 -11.67 -4.79 6.90
CA THR A 38 -12.35 -4.79 8.21
C THR A 38 -12.31 -6.16 8.87
N GLN A 39 -12.28 -7.23 8.06
CA GLN A 39 -12.20 -8.61 8.52
C GLN A 39 -10.78 -9.00 8.96
N MET A 40 -9.76 -8.28 8.47
CA MET A 40 -8.40 -8.46 8.96
C MET A 40 -8.25 -7.79 10.31
N ALA A 41 -8.14 -8.60 11.36
CA ALA A 41 -7.73 -8.10 12.67
C ALA A 41 -6.42 -7.31 12.50
N ALA A 42 -6.36 -6.09 13.05
CA ALA A 42 -5.13 -5.32 13.08
C ALA A 42 -4.09 -6.14 13.84
N SER A 43 -3.20 -6.82 13.11
CA SER A 43 -2.01 -7.44 13.69
C SER A 43 -1.26 -6.38 14.47
N SER A 44 -0.62 -6.74 15.59
CA SER A 44 0.11 -5.78 16.43
C SER A 44 0.91 -4.84 15.55
N ARG A 45 0.69 -3.53 15.68
CA ARG A 45 1.37 -2.53 14.86
C ARG A 45 2.88 -2.73 15.00
N ARG A 46 3.59 -2.79 13.88
CA ARG A 46 5.04 -2.96 13.85
C ARG A 46 5.68 -1.83 13.07
N ASP A 47 6.88 -1.47 13.46
CA ASP A 47 7.71 -0.55 12.71
C ASP A 47 8.13 -1.21 11.37
N MET A 48 8.02 -0.50 10.25
CA MET A 48 8.26 -1.08 8.92
C MET A 48 9.74 -1.23 8.57
N VAL A 49 10.65 -0.63 9.33
CA VAL A 49 12.10 -0.67 9.09
C VAL A 49 12.78 -1.65 10.05
N THR A 50 12.34 -1.67 11.31
CA THR A 50 12.93 -2.46 12.39
C THR A 50 12.10 -3.67 12.80
N HIS A 51 10.85 -3.78 12.33
CA HIS A 51 9.89 -4.84 12.65
C HIS A 51 9.56 -5.01 14.15
N HIS A 52 10.03 -4.09 14.99
CA HIS A 52 9.72 -4.07 16.41
C HIS A 52 8.23 -3.76 16.65
N PRO A 53 7.60 -4.36 17.67
CA PRO A 53 6.25 -3.99 18.08
C PRO A 53 6.18 -2.52 18.49
N ILE A 54 5.16 -1.82 18.00
CA ILE A 54 4.86 -0.44 18.41
C ILE A 54 3.82 -0.51 19.53
N PRO A 55 4.09 0.05 20.73
CA PRO A 55 3.12 0.08 21.82
C PRO A 55 1.84 0.79 21.38
N SER A 56 0.68 0.21 21.68
CA SER A 56 -0.59 0.94 21.59
C SER A 56 -0.70 1.84 22.83
N GLU A 57 -0.47 3.14 22.68
CA GLU A 57 -0.83 4.13 23.70
C GLU A 57 -2.34 4.04 23.96
N GLY A 58 -2.73 3.41 25.07
CA GLY A 58 -4.12 3.39 25.52
C GLY A 58 -4.50 4.81 25.92
N GLY A 59 -5.48 5.40 25.23
CA GLY A 59 -5.99 6.72 25.58
C GLY A 59 -6.59 6.72 26.99
N SER A 60 -5.95 7.45 27.90
CA SER A 60 -6.58 8.01 29.10
C SER A 60 -5.98 9.38 29.41
N GLN A 61 -6.46 10.40 28.70
CA GLN A 61 -6.58 11.74 29.26
C GLN A 61 -8.07 12.11 29.25
N ALA A 62 -8.59 12.45 30.43
CA ALA A 62 -9.80 13.23 30.76
C ALA A 62 -10.79 12.55 31.73
N GLN A 63 -10.48 12.57 33.04
CA GLN A 63 -11.22 13.26 34.13
C GLN A 63 -10.84 12.66 35.50
#